data_AF-A0A8H5BTT1-F1
#
_entry.id   AF-A0A8H5BTT1-F1
#
_cell.length_a   1.000
_cell.length_b   1.000
_cell.length_c   1.000
_cell.angle_alpha   90.00
_cell.angle_beta   90.00
_cell.angle_gamma   90.00
#
_symmetry.space_group_name_H-M   'P 1'
#
loop_
_entity.id
_entity.type
_entity.pdbx_description
1 polymer ?
#
loop_
_entity_poly.entity_id
_entity_poly.type
_entity_poly.pdbx_seq_one_letter_code
_entity_poly.pdbx_strand_id
1 'polypeptide(L)'
;MLNNNRRFSASKTSLLSQAQRSPASSRVGHDHNGRRRPSADASIHTMARTISRNGTSVAEKYSLGLGPETFAAALNEREPDDMLHDPRIDLGNGSVISYRAVSNIGCLAILVLGILMLFAGYPILSTFLKKEQTTQGGFNLGGINSTGQIPYFPNKVSLIDPDTPKEAMTIPGYNDPSKSFQLVFSDEFNVDGRSFYAGDDPFWEAVDLHYWGTVDLEWYDPMQATTSGGSLRLKIDQVGNVDDNHNLTYRSGMIQSWNKFCFTGGILEASVTLPGSSITSGLWPALWSMGNLGRAGYGASLEGMWPYSYDSCDVGTLANQTYPGTQTPVGATVHGDGRYDGVLSILPGQKLSACTCPGESHPGPVRKDGTYVGRSSPEIDVFEAIVDLGEGSVSLSAQWAPFNERYQFDNSTGAITYHDNGITIHNGFVGGARQQTTSGLARTNQQCYEQSGGCYAKYAFEYKTGFDDGYITWVQDSQHSWTLRGPAMGPDTGVEISTRPISQEPMYIIANVGISPGFGTLDFENLVFPATMSIDYIRVYQPADAINVGCDPTDFPTKAYIETYIEAYTNPNLTVWGNTMEGGYNQTWPKNRLKDNC
;
A
#
# COMPACT_ATOMS: atom_id res chain seq x y z
N MET A 1 42.54 -0.10 -34.44
CA MET A 1 43.71 0.31 -33.63
C MET A 1 43.25 0.50 -32.20
N LEU A 2 43.87 -0.26 -31.29
CA LEU A 2 44.00 -0.08 -29.84
C LEU A 2 42.74 0.03 -28.94
N ASN A 3 42.31 -1.17 -28.51
CA ASN A 3 41.90 -1.61 -27.17
C ASN A 3 42.06 -0.64 -25.98
N ASN A 4 41.05 -0.64 -25.11
CA ASN A 4 41.28 -0.91 -23.68
C ASN A 4 40.02 -1.47 -22.97
N ASN A 5 40.09 -2.78 -22.68
CA ASN A 5 39.21 -3.53 -21.78
C ASN A 5 39.72 -3.38 -20.34
N ARG A 6 38.82 -3.17 -19.37
CA ARG A 6 39.06 -3.58 -17.97
C ARG A 6 37.80 -4.21 -17.37
N ARG A 7 37.84 -5.54 -17.26
CA ARG A 7 37.04 -6.36 -16.36
C ARG A 7 37.67 -6.32 -14.97
N PHE A 8 36.88 -6.27 -13.91
CA PHE A 8 37.30 -6.69 -12.57
C PHE A 8 36.31 -7.72 -12.01
N SER A 9 36.89 -8.85 -11.59
CA SER A 9 36.27 -10.03 -10.99
C SER A 9 36.42 -9.92 -9.47
N ALA A 10 35.36 -10.13 -8.71
CA ALA A 10 35.39 -10.20 -7.25
C ALA A 10 35.58 -11.66 -6.79
N SER A 11 36.58 -11.89 -5.93
CA SER A 11 36.89 -13.19 -5.32
C SER A 11 36.26 -13.30 -3.92
N LYS A 12 35.75 -14.49 -3.63
CA LYS A 12 35.17 -14.95 -2.34
C LYS A 12 36.25 -15.25 -1.30
N THR A 13 36.02 -14.87 -0.03
CA THR A 13 36.36 -15.60 1.22
C THR A 13 35.82 -14.78 2.41
N SER A 14 34.75 -15.18 3.11
CA SER A 14 34.66 -16.12 4.26
C SER A 14 35.63 -15.82 5.41
N LEU A 15 35.10 -15.49 6.60
CA LEU A 15 35.67 -15.90 7.90
C LEU A 15 34.61 -15.77 9.03
N LEU A 16 34.48 -16.87 9.78
CA LEU A 16 33.63 -17.11 10.94
C LEU A 16 34.37 -16.81 12.26
N SER A 17 33.59 -16.29 13.23
CA SER A 17 33.56 -16.53 14.69
C SER A 17 34.83 -16.69 15.56
N GLN A 18 34.87 -15.95 16.68
CA GLN A 18 34.85 -16.41 18.11
C GLN A 18 35.35 -15.25 19.01
N ALA A 19 34.56 -14.72 19.96
CA ALA A 19 34.42 -15.13 21.38
C ALA A 19 35.79 -15.23 22.12
N GLN A 20 36.06 -14.72 23.33
CA GLN A 20 35.24 -14.40 24.51
C GLN A 20 36.17 -13.82 25.63
N ARG A 21 35.56 -13.19 26.66
CA ARG A 21 35.97 -13.05 28.10
C ARG A 21 36.70 -11.77 28.64
N SER A 22 36.04 -11.22 29.67
CA SER A 22 36.29 -10.11 30.63
C SER A 22 37.31 -10.46 31.76
N PRO A 23 37.40 -9.77 32.94
CA PRO A 23 37.26 -8.34 33.33
C PRO A 23 38.37 -7.83 34.32
N ALA A 24 38.32 -6.54 34.76
CA ALA A 24 38.33 -6.04 36.16
C ALA A 24 39.18 -4.79 36.53
N SER A 25 38.52 -3.82 37.22
CA SER A 25 38.91 -3.13 38.50
C SER A 25 39.61 -1.74 38.59
N SER A 26 39.07 -0.93 39.53
CA SER A 26 39.65 0.14 40.41
C SER A 26 39.68 1.60 39.86
N ARG A 27 39.51 2.73 40.61
CA ARG A 27 39.32 3.09 42.04
C ARG A 27 39.01 4.63 42.15
N VAL A 28 38.09 5.03 43.05
CA VAL A 28 38.09 6.12 44.11
C VAL A 28 38.58 7.58 43.86
N GLY A 29 37.80 8.58 44.34
CA GLY A 29 38.29 9.74 45.16
C GLY A 29 37.60 11.14 45.10
N HIS A 30 36.90 11.54 46.19
CA HIS A 30 36.84 12.86 46.96
C HIS A 30 36.80 14.26 46.26
N ASP A 31 36.31 15.41 46.78
CA ASP A 31 35.49 15.91 47.93
C ASP A 31 35.27 17.47 47.77
N HIS A 32 34.40 18.08 48.60
CA HIS A 32 34.35 19.49 49.13
C HIS A 32 33.40 20.65 48.63
N ASN A 33 32.35 20.92 49.44
CA ASN A 33 32.08 22.07 50.36
C ASN A 33 31.63 23.51 49.90
N GLY A 34 30.56 24.07 50.54
CA GLY A 34 30.46 25.54 50.83
C GLY A 34 29.10 26.33 50.88
N ARG A 35 28.41 26.38 52.05
CA ARG A 35 27.90 27.55 52.85
C ARG A 35 27.01 28.73 52.30
N ARG A 36 25.82 28.99 52.93
CA ARG A 36 25.36 30.19 53.78
C ARG A 36 23.82 30.53 53.73
N ARG A 37 23.27 30.95 54.89
CA ARG A 37 21.89 31.48 55.24
C ARG A 37 21.81 33.04 55.11
N PRO A 38 20.82 33.87 55.62
CA PRO A 38 19.52 33.67 56.35
C PRO A 38 18.33 34.68 56.09
N SER A 39 17.15 34.34 56.67
CA SER A 39 16.08 35.10 57.41
C SER A 39 15.43 36.45 57.00
N ALA A 40 14.08 36.52 57.17
CA ALA A 40 13.23 37.64 57.65
C ALA A 40 11.75 37.14 57.79
N ASP A 41 10.76 37.78 58.43
CA ASP A 41 10.55 38.34 59.77
C ASP A 41 9.00 38.51 59.97
N ALA A 42 8.52 38.48 61.23
CA ALA A 42 7.32 39.10 61.83
C ALA A 42 5.83 38.89 61.36
N SER A 43 5.06 38.18 62.22
CA SER A 43 3.95 38.67 63.10
C SER A 43 2.45 38.78 62.69
N ILE A 44 1.58 38.03 63.44
CA ILE A 44 0.34 38.42 64.21
C ILE A 44 -0.97 38.76 63.42
N HIS A 45 -2.22 38.35 63.72
CA HIS A 45 -2.90 37.43 64.68
C HIS A 45 -4.33 37.05 64.15
N THR A 46 -4.74 35.80 64.41
CA THR A 46 -6.06 35.29 64.89
C THR A 46 -7.39 35.64 64.21
N MET A 47 -8.06 34.63 63.62
CA MET A 47 -9.48 34.30 63.85
C MET A 47 -9.74 32.79 63.61
N ALA A 48 -10.77 32.26 64.25
CA ALA A 48 -10.91 30.88 64.68
C ALA A 48 -11.55 29.89 63.67
N ARG A 49 -11.31 28.59 63.97
CA ARG A 49 -12.05 27.35 63.60
C ARG A 49 -12.05 26.92 62.12
N THR A 50 -11.49 25.74 61.86
CA THR A 50 -12.21 24.47 61.56
C THR A 50 -11.17 23.36 61.36
N ILE A 51 -11.23 22.27 62.14
CA ILE A 51 -10.37 21.09 61.94
C ILE A 51 -11.16 20.08 61.11
N SER A 52 -10.73 19.83 59.88
CA SER A 52 -11.06 18.62 59.14
C SER A 52 -9.83 18.12 58.38
N ARG A 53 -9.51 16.86 58.72
CA ARG A 53 -8.49 15.91 58.24
C ARG A 53 -8.01 16.07 56.78
N ASN A 54 -6.69 16.22 56.64
CA ASN A 54 -5.81 15.62 55.62
C ASN A 54 -4.50 15.29 56.36
N GLY A 55 -4.06 14.04 56.49
CA GLY A 55 -3.25 13.34 55.49
C GLY A 55 -1.82 13.20 56.04
N THR A 56 -1.56 12.22 56.90
CA THR A 56 -0.24 11.96 57.49
C THR A 56 0.70 11.32 56.47
N SER A 57 1.89 11.89 56.31
CA SER A 57 2.98 11.36 55.46
C SER A 57 3.51 10.03 55.98
N VAL A 58 3.84 9.09 55.09
CA VAL A 58 4.36 7.75 55.41
C VAL A 58 5.67 7.81 56.22
N ALA A 59 6.45 8.90 56.09
CA ALA A 59 7.71 9.08 56.81
C ALA A 59 7.53 9.31 58.32
N GLU A 60 6.38 9.82 58.77
CA GLU A 60 6.09 10.03 60.20
C GLU A 60 5.80 8.72 60.93
N LYS A 61 5.36 7.67 60.22
CA LYS A 61 5.02 6.36 60.80
C LYS A 61 6.21 5.49 61.19
N TYR A 62 7.43 5.82 60.75
CA TYR A 62 8.61 4.95 60.93
C TYR A 62 9.80 5.63 61.63
N SER A 63 9.61 6.80 62.23
CA SER A 63 10.67 7.48 62.98
C SER A 63 10.67 7.03 64.45
N LEU A 64 11.53 6.07 64.80
CA LEU A 64 11.78 5.69 66.19
C LEU A 64 12.64 6.76 66.89
N GLY A 65 12.13 7.31 67.99
CA GLY A 65 12.86 8.24 68.85
C GLY A 65 14.03 7.54 69.57
N LEU A 66 15.19 8.19 69.59
CA LEU A 66 16.39 7.75 70.31
C LEU A 66 16.25 8.04 71.81
N GLY A 67 15.44 7.25 72.51
CA GLY A 67 15.32 7.32 73.98
C GLY A 67 14.61 6.08 74.56
N PRO A 68 15.03 5.58 75.74
CA PRO A 68 14.36 4.43 76.37
C PRO A 68 12.90 4.72 76.75
N GLU A 69 12.54 5.99 76.99
CA GLU A 69 11.19 6.44 77.31
C GLU A 69 10.22 6.35 76.11
N THR A 70 10.70 6.48 74.87
CA THR A 70 9.86 6.38 73.66
C THR A 70 9.53 4.94 73.27
N PHE A 71 10.31 3.96 73.74
CA PHE A 71 9.98 2.53 73.59
C PHE A 71 8.89 2.08 74.58
N ALA A 72 8.79 2.71 75.75
CA ALA A 72 7.83 2.32 76.78
C ALA A 72 6.38 2.71 76.45
N ALA A 73 6.16 3.76 75.64
CA ALA A 73 4.83 4.21 75.23
C ALA A 73 4.15 3.29 74.19
N ALA A 74 4.93 2.47 73.46
CA ALA A 74 4.40 1.53 72.47
C ALA A 74 4.06 0.15 73.06
N LEU A 75 4.41 -0.14 74.32
CA LEU A 75 4.23 -1.48 74.91
C LEU A 75 2.83 -1.76 75.45
N ASN A 76 1.89 -0.81 75.33
CA ASN A 76 0.54 -0.95 75.85
C ASN A 76 -0.56 -0.56 74.83
N GLU A 77 -0.19 -0.30 73.58
CA GLU A 77 -1.15 -0.21 72.48
C GLU A 77 -1.33 -1.60 71.89
N ARG A 78 -2.59 -2.06 71.82
CA ARG A 78 -2.92 -3.35 71.25
C ARG A 78 -2.77 -3.27 69.73
N GLU A 79 -1.72 -3.89 69.18
CA GLU A 79 -1.53 -4.00 67.74
C GLU A 79 -2.56 -5.00 67.15
N PRO A 80 -2.98 -4.83 65.88
CA PRO A 80 -4.02 -5.67 65.28
C PRO A 80 -3.68 -7.18 65.21
N ASP A 81 -2.39 -7.51 65.28
CA ASP A 81 -1.81 -8.85 65.23
C ASP A 81 -1.32 -9.38 66.59
N ASP A 82 -1.45 -8.61 67.69
CA ASP A 82 -1.15 -9.09 69.06
C ASP A 82 -1.93 -10.36 69.44
N MET A 83 -3.11 -10.53 68.85
CA MET A 83 -3.95 -11.70 69.03
C MET A 83 -3.32 -12.99 68.47
N LEU A 84 -2.33 -12.86 67.56
CA LEU A 84 -1.55 -13.97 66.99
C LEU A 84 -0.35 -14.38 67.87
N HIS A 85 0.02 -13.54 68.84
CA HIS A 85 1.23 -13.68 69.65
C HIS A 85 0.97 -13.90 71.15
N ASP A 86 -0.30 -13.98 71.60
CA ASP A 86 -0.66 -14.33 72.98
C ASP A 86 -0.71 -15.86 73.15
N PRO A 87 0.25 -16.49 73.88
CA PRO A 87 0.31 -17.95 74.03
C PRO A 87 -0.82 -18.53 74.91
N ARG A 88 -1.72 -17.68 75.43
CA ARG A 88 -2.92 -18.10 76.21
C ARG A 88 -4.19 -18.20 75.35
N ILE A 89 -4.14 -17.72 74.11
CA ILE A 89 -5.27 -17.83 73.18
C ILE A 89 -5.09 -19.10 72.36
N ASP A 90 -5.84 -20.14 72.71
CA ASP A 90 -6.02 -21.28 71.82
C ASP A 90 -6.92 -20.82 70.66
N LEU A 91 -6.31 -20.45 69.53
CA LEU A 91 -7.00 -20.14 68.27
C LEU A 91 -7.58 -21.44 67.70
N GLY A 92 -8.58 -21.98 68.40
CA GLY A 92 -9.34 -23.14 67.96
C GLY A 92 -9.82 -22.94 66.52
N ASN A 93 -9.47 -23.90 65.65
CA ASN A 93 -9.81 -24.00 64.22
C ASN A 93 -10.39 -22.70 63.62
N GLY A 94 -9.52 -21.70 63.43
CA GLY A 94 -9.87 -20.50 62.67
C GLY A 94 -10.45 -20.93 61.32
N SER A 95 -11.64 -20.42 61.00
CA SER A 95 -12.28 -20.63 59.70
C SER A 95 -11.25 -20.46 58.58
N VAL A 96 -11.04 -21.53 57.81
CA VAL A 96 -10.07 -21.60 56.70
C VAL A 96 -10.32 -20.50 55.65
N ILE A 97 -11.48 -19.85 55.70
CA ILE A 97 -11.91 -18.79 54.79
C ILE A 97 -12.15 -17.51 55.60
N SER A 98 -11.24 -16.55 55.48
CA SER A 98 -11.41 -15.18 56.01
C SER A 98 -11.94 -14.26 54.91
N TYR A 99 -12.66 -13.19 55.28
CA TYR A 99 -13.16 -12.20 54.31
C TYR A 99 -12.02 -11.58 53.47
N ARG A 100 -10.84 -11.39 54.07
CA ARG A 100 -9.63 -10.97 53.35
C ARG A 100 -9.15 -12.01 52.35
N ALA A 101 -9.20 -13.30 52.70
CA ALA A 101 -8.86 -14.38 51.78
C ALA A 101 -9.83 -14.43 50.59
N VAL A 102 -11.14 -14.30 50.84
CA VAL A 102 -12.17 -14.26 49.76
C VAL A 102 -11.97 -13.04 48.85
N SER A 103 -11.70 -11.86 49.41
CA SER A 103 -11.51 -10.65 48.63
C SER A 103 -10.25 -10.71 47.76
N ASN A 104 -9.14 -11.21 48.29
CA ASN A 104 -7.87 -11.29 47.55
C ASN A 104 -7.91 -12.40 46.48
N ILE A 105 -8.45 -13.58 46.82
CA ILE A 105 -8.60 -14.70 45.87
C ILE A 105 -9.62 -14.34 44.80
N GLY A 106 -10.72 -13.65 45.16
CA GLY A 106 -11.72 -13.17 44.21
C GLY A 106 -11.16 -12.13 43.22
N CYS A 107 -10.39 -11.15 43.71
CA CYS A 107 -9.72 -10.18 42.85
C CYS A 107 -8.72 -10.85 41.90
N LEU A 108 -7.90 -11.77 42.43
CA LEU A 108 -6.95 -12.54 41.61
C LEU A 108 -7.67 -13.40 40.56
N ALA A 109 -8.78 -14.04 40.92
CA ALA A 109 -9.59 -14.81 39.99
C ALA A 109 -10.18 -13.94 38.87
N ILE A 110 -10.67 -12.74 39.18
CA ILE A 110 -11.17 -11.80 38.16
C ILE A 110 -10.04 -11.35 37.22
N LEU A 111 -8.85 -11.05 37.76
CA LEU A 111 -7.69 -10.67 36.95
C LEU A 111 -7.24 -11.81 36.03
N VAL A 112 -7.12 -13.03 36.57
CA VAL A 112 -6.75 -14.21 35.79
C VAL A 112 -7.80 -14.53 34.73
N LEU A 113 -9.09 -14.49 35.07
CA LEU A 113 -10.17 -14.69 34.11
C LEU A 113 -10.20 -13.59 33.05
N GLY A 114 -9.91 -12.34 33.42
CA GLY A 114 -9.81 -11.22 32.48
C GLY A 114 -8.65 -11.39 31.50
N ILE A 115 -7.48 -11.82 31.98
CA ILE A 115 -6.32 -12.12 31.14
C ILE A 115 -6.60 -13.33 30.24
N LEU A 116 -7.16 -14.42 30.78
CA LEU A 116 -7.55 -15.59 30.00
C LEU A 116 -8.61 -15.23 28.95
N MET A 117 -9.57 -14.37 29.29
CA MET A 117 -10.57 -13.88 28.35
C MET A 117 -9.94 -12.99 27.29
N LEU A 118 -8.93 -12.17 27.60
CA LEU A 118 -8.28 -11.31 26.62
C LEU A 118 -7.38 -12.10 25.65
N PHE A 119 -6.61 -13.07 26.15
CA PHE A 119 -5.58 -13.75 25.36
C PHE A 119 -5.99 -15.13 24.83
N ALA A 120 -6.99 -15.79 25.42
CA ALA A 120 -7.50 -17.07 24.94
C ALA A 120 -8.98 -16.99 24.56
N GLY A 121 -9.81 -16.38 25.40
CA GLY A 121 -11.26 -16.27 25.17
C GLY A 121 -11.60 -15.42 23.94
N TYR A 122 -10.99 -14.25 23.82
CA TYR A 122 -11.27 -13.29 22.75
C TYR A 122 -10.85 -13.82 21.37
N PRO A 123 -9.65 -14.40 21.17
CA PRO A 123 -9.32 -15.04 19.90
C PRO A 123 -10.25 -16.21 19.53
N ILE A 124 -10.63 -17.05 20.51
CA ILE A 124 -11.53 -18.17 20.27
C ILE A 124 -12.93 -17.65 19.89
N LEU A 125 -13.48 -16.72 20.68
CA LEU A 125 -14.79 -16.12 20.43
C LEU A 125 -14.81 -15.35 19.11
N SER A 126 -13.75 -14.59 18.78
CA SER A 126 -13.67 -13.85 17.52
C SER A 126 -13.64 -14.80 16.32
N THR A 127 -12.99 -15.96 16.44
CA THR A 127 -12.94 -16.98 15.39
C THR A 127 -14.31 -17.64 15.20
N PHE A 128 -15.01 -18.01 16.28
CA PHE A 128 -16.30 -18.71 16.20
C PHE A 128 -17.51 -17.79 15.99
N LEU A 129 -17.42 -16.51 16.38
CA LEU A 129 -18.47 -15.50 16.16
C LEU A 129 -18.23 -14.68 14.89
N LYS A 130 -17.17 -14.99 14.12
CA LYS A 130 -16.92 -14.38 12.82
C LYS A 130 -18.12 -14.68 11.92
N LYS A 131 -19.02 -13.70 11.79
CA LYS A 131 -20.06 -13.77 10.75
C LYS A 131 -19.34 -13.61 9.42
N GLU A 132 -19.44 -14.62 8.57
CA GLU A 132 -19.07 -14.43 7.18
C GLU A 132 -19.89 -13.28 6.60
N GLN A 133 -19.15 -12.28 6.16
CA GLN A 133 -19.69 -11.02 5.74
C GLN A 133 -20.36 -11.23 4.38
N THR A 134 -21.70 -11.16 4.37
CA THR A 134 -22.51 -11.40 3.17
C THR A 134 -22.47 -10.18 2.26
N THR A 135 -22.21 -10.41 0.97
CA THR A 135 -22.20 -9.39 -0.08
C THR A 135 -23.60 -8.93 -0.50
N GLN A 136 -24.67 -9.52 0.07
CA GLN A 136 -26.08 -9.30 -0.33
C GLN A 136 -26.31 -9.26 -1.85
N GLY A 137 -25.52 -9.99 -2.63
CA GLY A 137 -25.65 -10.05 -4.09
C GLY A 137 -25.00 -8.90 -4.88
N GLY A 138 -24.33 -7.95 -4.25
CA GLY A 138 -23.54 -6.91 -4.94
C GLY A 138 -22.03 -7.04 -4.76
N PHE A 139 -21.26 -6.10 -5.32
CA PHE A 139 -19.82 -5.98 -5.16
C PHE A 139 -19.53 -5.65 -3.70
N ASN A 140 -18.83 -6.58 -3.03
CA ASN A 140 -18.34 -6.47 -1.66
C ASN A 140 -19.39 -6.41 -0.56
N LEU A 141 -18.84 -6.32 0.64
CA LEU A 141 -19.51 -5.89 1.84
C LEU A 141 -20.28 -4.60 1.61
N GLY A 142 -21.58 -4.79 1.50
CA GLY A 142 -22.51 -3.70 1.30
C GLY A 142 -23.14 -3.65 -0.09
N GLY A 143 -22.92 -4.63 -0.96
CA GLY A 143 -23.86 -4.95 -2.04
C GLY A 143 -24.04 -3.91 -3.14
N ILE A 144 -22.96 -3.29 -3.64
CA ILE A 144 -23.07 -2.38 -4.80
C ILE A 144 -23.48 -3.20 -6.04
N ASN A 145 -24.58 -2.90 -6.71
CA ASN A 145 -24.96 -3.66 -7.92
C ASN A 145 -24.23 -3.15 -9.18
N SER A 146 -24.36 -3.84 -10.32
CA SER A 146 -23.73 -3.50 -11.61
C SER A 146 -24.14 -2.15 -12.21
N THR A 147 -25.02 -1.39 -11.53
CA THR A 147 -25.43 -0.03 -11.91
C THR A 147 -24.83 1.04 -10.99
N GLY A 148 -23.92 0.67 -10.09
CA GLY A 148 -23.32 1.57 -9.11
C GLY A 148 -24.26 1.95 -7.96
N GLN A 149 -25.43 1.29 -7.83
CA GLN A 149 -26.35 1.54 -6.72
C GLN A 149 -25.92 0.76 -5.48
N ILE A 150 -25.70 1.50 -4.40
CA ILE A 150 -25.41 0.96 -3.06
C ILE A 150 -26.75 0.79 -2.32
N PRO A 151 -27.06 -0.38 -1.71
CA PRO A 151 -28.19 -0.50 -0.80
C PRO A 151 -28.03 0.48 0.37
N TYR A 152 -29.14 1.07 0.80
CA TYR A 152 -29.18 2.10 1.83
C TYR A 152 -28.57 1.60 3.15
N PHE A 153 -27.36 2.04 3.47
CA PHE A 153 -26.77 1.87 4.79
C PHE A 153 -27.26 2.97 5.73
N PRO A 154 -27.68 2.63 6.97
CA PRO A 154 -27.97 3.63 8.00
C PRO A 154 -26.80 4.58 8.29
N ASN A 155 -25.58 4.17 7.90
CA ASN A 155 -24.36 4.96 8.01
C ASN A 155 -23.91 5.40 6.60
N LYS A 156 -24.28 6.61 6.16
CA LYS A 156 -23.64 7.54 5.19
C LYS A 156 -22.60 7.03 4.14
N VAL A 157 -22.65 5.81 3.63
CA VAL A 157 -21.71 5.35 2.59
C VAL A 157 -22.32 5.66 1.21
N SER A 158 -21.77 6.66 0.53
CA SER A 158 -22.08 7.03 -0.86
C SER A 158 -20.79 7.06 -1.68
N LEU A 159 -20.90 6.92 -3.01
CA LEU A 159 -19.74 7.04 -3.90
C LEU A 159 -19.08 8.43 -3.82
N ILE A 160 -19.88 9.46 -3.59
CA ILE A 160 -19.39 10.82 -3.34
C ILE A 160 -19.36 11.02 -1.83
N ASP A 161 -18.19 11.32 -1.28
CA ASP A 161 -18.01 11.68 0.12
C ASP A 161 -18.88 12.91 0.48
N PRO A 162 -19.69 12.85 1.55
CA PRO A 162 -20.47 14.00 2.01
C PRO A 162 -19.67 15.27 2.31
N ASP A 163 -18.38 15.13 2.63
CA ASP A 163 -17.50 16.26 2.93
C ASP A 163 -16.87 16.87 1.65
N THR A 164 -17.12 16.31 0.47
CA THR A 164 -16.59 16.85 -0.79
C THR A 164 -17.11 18.27 -1.04
N PRO A 165 -16.22 19.25 -1.30
CA PRO A 165 -16.60 20.63 -1.59
C PRO A 165 -17.50 20.75 -2.82
N LYS A 166 -18.44 21.70 -2.80
CA LYS A 166 -19.41 21.89 -3.89
C LYS A 166 -18.74 22.27 -5.21
N GLU A 167 -17.65 23.02 -5.13
CA GLU A 167 -16.80 23.42 -6.25
C GLU A 167 -16.08 22.24 -6.90
N ALA A 168 -15.92 21.12 -6.18
CA ALA A 168 -15.32 19.89 -6.70
C ALA A 168 -16.34 18.93 -7.33
N MET A 169 -17.62 19.32 -7.44
CA MET A 169 -18.64 18.45 -8.05
C MET A 169 -18.52 18.39 -9.58
N THR A 170 -17.84 19.38 -10.18
CA THR A 170 -17.68 19.47 -11.63
C THR A 170 -16.39 20.20 -11.96
N ILE A 171 -15.61 19.66 -12.90
CA ILE A 171 -14.37 20.27 -13.39
C ILE A 171 -14.36 20.29 -14.92
N PRO A 172 -13.60 21.21 -15.56
CA PRO A 172 -13.32 21.10 -16.98
C PRO A 172 -12.40 19.91 -17.27
N GLY A 173 -12.49 19.35 -18.49
CA GLY A 173 -11.52 18.38 -18.97
C GLY A 173 -10.11 18.97 -19.09
N TYR A 174 -9.10 18.15 -18.79
CA TYR A 174 -7.70 18.46 -18.97
C TYR A 174 -7.28 18.40 -20.45
N ASN A 175 -7.78 17.42 -21.22
CA ASN A 175 -7.47 17.36 -22.66
C ASN A 175 -8.33 18.36 -23.48
N ASP A 176 -9.57 18.60 -23.09
CA ASP A 176 -10.49 19.56 -23.72
C ASP A 176 -11.26 20.35 -22.65
N PRO A 177 -10.82 21.57 -22.31
CA PRO A 177 -11.45 22.40 -21.29
C PRO A 177 -12.88 22.84 -21.60
N SER A 178 -13.36 22.66 -22.84
CA SER A 178 -14.75 22.92 -23.20
C SER A 178 -15.70 21.82 -22.72
N LYS A 179 -15.17 20.64 -22.39
CA LYS A 179 -15.94 19.52 -21.85
C LYS A 179 -16.01 19.60 -20.34
N SER A 180 -17.20 19.34 -19.81
CA SER A 180 -17.47 19.32 -18.38
C SER A 180 -17.48 17.89 -17.87
N PHE A 181 -16.73 17.62 -16.82
CA PHE A 181 -16.66 16.32 -16.14
C PHE A 181 -17.35 16.43 -14.78
N GLN A 182 -18.21 15.47 -14.48
CA GLN A 182 -18.94 15.39 -13.21
C GLN A 182 -18.24 14.44 -12.26
N LEU A 183 -18.22 14.78 -10.98
CA LEU A 183 -17.70 13.92 -9.93
C LEU A 183 -18.57 12.65 -9.81
N VAL A 184 -17.95 11.47 -9.90
CA VAL A 184 -18.62 10.17 -9.79
C VAL A 184 -18.16 9.36 -8.57
N PHE A 185 -16.98 9.69 -8.04
CA PHE A 185 -16.47 9.14 -6.79
C PHE A 185 -15.55 10.13 -6.09
N SER A 186 -15.61 10.16 -4.77
CA SER A 186 -14.66 10.89 -3.93
C SER A 186 -14.48 10.23 -2.58
N ASP A 187 -13.27 10.36 -2.04
CA ASP A 187 -12.96 10.14 -0.63
C ASP A 187 -12.06 11.29 -0.16
N GLU A 188 -12.53 12.03 0.84
CA GLU A 188 -11.85 13.21 1.40
C GLU A 188 -11.10 12.87 2.70
N PHE A 189 -11.17 11.61 3.15
CA PHE A 189 -10.40 11.09 4.29
C PHE A 189 -10.52 11.90 5.61
N ASN A 190 -11.59 12.67 5.78
CA ASN A 190 -11.81 13.58 6.91
C ASN A 190 -12.13 12.89 8.24
N VAL A 191 -12.56 11.63 8.20
CA VAL A 191 -12.82 10.83 9.40
C VAL A 191 -11.52 10.23 9.89
N ASP A 192 -10.99 10.71 11.01
CA ASP A 192 -9.76 10.21 11.64
C ASP A 192 -9.87 8.75 12.12
N GLY A 193 -8.74 8.04 12.09
CA GLY A 193 -8.58 6.70 12.64
C GLY A 193 -9.30 5.60 11.86
N ARG A 194 -9.57 5.80 10.56
CA ARG A 194 -10.09 4.73 9.70
C ARG A 194 -9.11 3.57 9.66
N SER A 195 -9.69 2.38 9.66
CA SER A 195 -9.01 1.11 9.50
C SER A 195 -9.25 0.63 8.08
N PHE A 196 -8.20 0.12 7.43
CA PHE A 196 -8.27 -0.40 6.06
C PHE A 196 -7.98 -1.90 5.99
N TYR A 197 -8.06 -2.62 7.11
CA TYR A 197 -8.01 -4.08 7.07
C TYR A 197 -9.14 -4.65 6.20
N ALA A 198 -8.95 -5.87 5.70
CA ALA A 198 -9.93 -6.53 4.85
C ALA A 198 -11.33 -6.56 5.49
N GLY A 199 -12.28 -5.90 4.84
CA GLY A 199 -13.68 -5.78 5.26
C GLY A 199 -14.03 -4.58 6.14
N ASP A 200 -13.07 -3.76 6.57
CA ASP A 200 -13.31 -2.61 7.46
C ASP A 200 -13.80 -1.36 6.72
N ASP A 201 -13.39 -1.20 5.46
CA ASP A 201 -13.74 -0.05 4.62
C ASP A 201 -14.48 -0.49 3.34
N PRO A 202 -15.55 0.24 2.94
CA PRO A 202 -16.38 -0.13 1.78
C PRO A 202 -15.66 0.02 0.43
N PHE A 203 -14.68 0.93 0.33
CA PHE A 203 -14.04 1.28 -0.94
C PHE A 203 -12.56 0.89 -0.99
N TRP A 204 -11.90 0.85 0.16
CA TRP A 204 -10.47 0.61 0.26
C TRP A 204 -10.14 -0.67 1.02
N GLU A 205 -9.01 -1.27 0.68
CA GLU A 205 -8.41 -2.37 1.42
C GLU A 205 -6.89 -2.23 1.40
N ALA A 206 -6.27 -2.22 2.57
CA ALA A 206 -4.83 -2.29 2.70
C ALA A 206 -4.38 -3.75 2.60
N VAL A 207 -3.33 -3.99 1.81
CA VAL A 207 -2.81 -5.34 1.60
C VAL A 207 -1.83 -5.75 2.71
N ASP A 208 -1.75 -7.06 2.93
CA ASP A 208 -0.83 -7.71 3.87
C ASP A 208 0.06 -8.69 3.07
N LEU A 209 1.13 -8.18 2.45
CA LEU A 209 1.97 -8.95 1.52
C LEU A 209 3.36 -8.35 1.30
N HIS A 210 4.28 -9.18 0.79
CA HIS A 210 5.53 -8.74 0.19
C HIS A 210 5.37 -8.59 -1.34
N TYR A 211 5.62 -7.38 -1.86
CA TYR A 211 5.57 -7.12 -3.30
C TYR A 211 6.89 -7.52 -3.97
N TRP A 212 7.10 -8.83 -4.09
CA TRP A 212 8.34 -9.42 -4.58
C TRP A 212 8.67 -9.07 -6.04
N GLY A 213 7.66 -8.77 -6.86
CA GLY A 213 7.81 -8.56 -8.31
C GLY A 213 8.77 -7.43 -8.68
N THR A 214 8.89 -6.45 -7.79
CA THR A 214 9.75 -5.27 -7.92
C THR A 214 10.92 -5.32 -6.94
N VAL A 215 11.10 -6.43 -6.20
CA VAL A 215 12.18 -6.61 -5.21
C VAL A 215 12.09 -5.61 -4.05
N ASP A 216 10.87 -5.32 -3.62
CA ASP A 216 10.58 -4.41 -2.52
C ASP A 216 11.28 -4.86 -1.23
N LEU A 217 11.79 -3.92 -0.44
CA LEU A 217 12.49 -4.20 0.82
C LEU A 217 11.55 -4.15 2.03
N GLU A 218 10.30 -3.77 1.79
CA GLU A 218 9.23 -3.64 2.75
C GLU A 218 8.20 -4.76 2.68
N TRP A 219 7.62 -5.08 3.84
CA TRP A 219 6.33 -5.74 3.92
C TRP A 219 5.22 -4.69 3.89
N TYR A 220 4.23 -4.81 3.01
CA TYR A 220 3.03 -3.99 3.09
C TYR A 220 2.14 -4.54 4.21
N ASP A 221 1.90 -3.73 5.24
CA ASP A 221 1.13 -4.07 6.43
C ASP A 221 -0.07 -3.12 6.56
N PRO A 222 -1.30 -3.62 6.75
CA PRO A 222 -2.48 -2.78 6.92
C PRO A 222 -2.36 -1.72 8.04
N MET A 223 -1.55 -1.95 9.07
CA MET A 223 -1.34 -0.98 10.16
C MET A 223 -0.63 0.31 9.71
N GLN A 224 -0.02 0.30 8.54
CA GLN A 224 0.68 1.45 7.95
C GLN A 224 -0.25 2.37 7.15
N ALA A 225 -1.52 1.99 6.99
CA ALA A 225 -2.55 2.80 6.36
C ALA A 225 -3.60 3.22 7.39
N THR A 226 -3.81 4.52 7.55
CA THR A 226 -4.90 5.07 8.38
C THR A 226 -5.26 6.48 7.91
N THR A 227 -6.29 7.08 8.48
CA THR A 227 -6.59 8.50 8.26
C THR A 227 -6.27 9.32 9.50
N SER A 228 -5.72 10.51 9.30
CA SER A 228 -5.47 11.45 10.39
C SER A 228 -5.32 12.86 9.84
N GLY A 229 -6.00 13.82 10.47
CA GLY A 229 -5.85 15.24 10.16
C GLY A 229 -6.39 15.61 8.78
N GLY A 230 -7.47 14.97 8.33
CA GLY A 230 -8.06 15.24 7.01
C GLY A 230 -7.30 14.62 5.84
N SER A 231 -6.60 13.50 6.05
CA SER A 231 -5.85 12.84 5.00
C SER A 231 -5.70 11.35 5.26
N LEU A 232 -5.65 10.57 4.18
CA LEU A 232 -5.05 9.24 4.20
C LEU A 232 -3.55 9.38 4.46
N ARG A 233 -3.03 8.52 5.34
CA ARG A 233 -1.63 8.46 5.76
C ARG A 233 -1.10 7.08 5.44
N LEU A 234 -0.20 6.99 4.46
CA LEU A 234 0.56 5.77 4.15
C LEU A 234 1.98 5.94 4.68
N LYS A 235 2.28 5.24 5.78
CA LYS A 235 3.55 5.38 6.49
C LYS A 235 4.51 4.25 6.09
N ILE A 236 5.77 4.60 5.88
CA ILE A 236 6.86 3.64 5.80
C ILE A 236 7.77 3.81 7.00
N ASP A 237 8.19 2.70 7.59
CA ASP A 237 8.97 2.68 8.82
C ASP A 237 10.03 1.58 8.78
N GLN A 238 11.15 1.80 9.47
CA GLN A 238 12.19 0.80 9.64
C GLN A 238 11.93 0.02 10.93
N VAL A 239 11.86 -1.29 10.84
CA VAL A 239 11.58 -2.11 12.03
C VAL A 239 12.83 -2.29 12.90
N GLY A 240 12.64 -2.32 14.22
CA GLY A 240 13.74 -2.55 15.17
C GLY A 240 14.26 -3.98 15.17
N ASN A 241 13.43 -4.95 14.76
CA ASN A 241 13.78 -6.35 14.61
C ASN A 241 13.06 -6.92 13.37
N VAL A 242 13.83 -7.56 12.48
CA VAL A 242 13.31 -8.13 11.23
C VAL A 242 12.51 -9.41 11.46
N ASP A 243 12.77 -10.13 12.55
CA ASP A 243 12.03 -11.36 12.90
C ASP A 243 10.54 -11.08 13.14
N ASP A 244 10.21 -9.85 13.55
CA ASP A 244 8.85 -9.39 13.79
C ASP A 244 8.14 -8.85 12.52
N ASN A 245 8.83 -8.87 11.38
CA ASN A 245 8.37 -8.28 10.13
C ASN A 245 8.75 -9.13 8.91
N HIS A 246 8.49 -10.44 9.00
CA HIS A 246 8.67 -11.37 7.87
C HIS A 246 10.11 -11.36 7.30
N ASN A 247 11.12 -11.11 8.14
CA ASN A 247 12.52 -10.96 7.76
C ASN A 247 12.81 -9.79 6.80
N LEU A 248 11.93 -8.80 6.71
CA LEU A 248 12.11 -7.57 5.94
C LEU A 248 12.41 -6.39 6.85
N THR A 249 13.30 -5.49 6.39
CA THR A 249 13.83 -4.37 7.17
C THR A 249 12.82 -3.22 7.31
N TYR A 250 11.89 -3.12 6.36
CA TYR A 250 10.91 -2.04 6.30
C TYR A 250 9.50 -2.59 6.35
N ARG A 251 8.57 -1.77 6.83
CA ARG A 251 7.13 -2.00 6.73
C ARG A 251 6.49 -0.76 6.15
N SER A 252 5.53 -0.93 5.25
CA SER A 252 4.87 0.17 4.57
C SER A 252 3.38 -0.05 4.36
N GLY A 253 2.68 0.94 3.82
CA GLY A 253 1.26 0.89 3.48
C GLY A 253 1.03 0.87 1.97
N MET A 254 0.15 -0.02 1.52
CA MET A 254 -0.46 -0.02 0.20
C MET A 254 -1.95 -0.24 0.35
N ILE A 255 -2.76 0.65 -0.22
CA ILE A 255 -4.21 0.49 -0.29
C ILE A 255 -4.67 0.28 -1.74
N GLN A 256 -5.75 -0.48 -1.90
CA GLN A 256 -6.33 -0.80 -3.19
C GLN A 256 -7.85 -0.62 -3.12
N SER A 257 -8.45 -0.12 -4.20
CA SER A 257 -9.91 -0.22 -4.42
C SER A 257 -10.31 -1.47 -5.20
N TRP A 258 -9.42 -2.47 -5.26
CA TRP A 258 -9.58 -3.67 -6.08
C TRP A 258 -10.91 -4.36 -5.82
N ASN A 259 -11.65 -4.61 -6.90
CA ASN A 259 -13.00 -5.16 -6.88
C ASN A 259 -14.03 -4.40 -6.01
N LYS A 260 -13.67 -3.24 -5.44
CA LYS A 260 -14.50 -2.35 -4.59
C LYS A 260 -15.04 -1.17 -5.35
N PHE A 261 -14.14 -0.36 -5.88
CA PHE A 261 -14.46 0.75 -6.74
C PHE A 261 -13.59 0.65 -7.99
N CYS A 262 -14.26 0.65 -9.15
CA CYS A 262 -13.60 0.67 -10.44
C CYS A 262 -14.28 1.69 -11.36
N PHE A 263 -13.54 2.17 -12.34
CA PHE A 263 -14.00 3.17 -13.32
C PHE A 263 -13.41 2.88 -14.69
N THR A 264 -14.11 3.30 -15.75
CA THR A 264 -13.65 3.16 -17.13
C THR A 264 -13.72 4.50 -17.85
N GLY A 265 -12.57 5.02 -18.27
CA GLY A 265 -12.41 6.40 -18.76
C GLY A 265 -12.64 7.46 -17.68
N GLY A 266 -12.28 8.70 -18.00
CA GLY A 266 -12.46 9.85 -17.11
C GLY A 266 -11.17 10.34 -16.49
N ILE A 267 -11.29 11.07 -15.38
CA ILE A 267 -10.21 11.71 -14.65
C ILE A 267 -10.05 11.00 -13.31
N LEU A 268 -8.84 10.57 -12.98
CA LEU A 268 -8.43 10.20 -11.62
C LEU A 268 -7.50 11.31 -11.10
N GLU A 269 -7.93 11.99 -10.04
CA GLU A 269 -7.23 13.14 -9.44
C GLU A 269 -6.96 12.87 -7.95
N ALA A 270 -5.76 13.24 -7.49
CA ALA A 270 -5.41 13.22 -6.08
C ALA A 270 -4.59 14.45 -5.68
N SER A 271 -4.74 14.86 -4.42
CA SER A 271 -3.95 15.92 -3.79
C SER A 271 -3.02 15.30 -2.75
N VAL A 272 -1.70 15.42 -2.96
CA VAL A 272 -0.71 14.60 -2.27
C VAL A 272 0.45 15.43 -1.73
N THR A 273 0.85 15.14 -0.49
CA THR A 273 2.19 15.44 0.04
C THR A 273 3.03 14.16 -0.04
N LEU A 274 4.15 14.22 -0.76
CA LEU A 274 5.06 13.09 -0.93
C LEU A 274 5.86 12.83 0.37
N PRO A 275 6.20 11.57 0.70
CA PRO A 275 6.95 11.23 1.89
C PRO A 275 8.41 11.70 1.82
N GLY A 276 9.04 11.87 2.97
CA GLY A 276 10.47 12.16 3.05
C GLY A 276 10.84 13.53 2.50
N SER A 277 11.97 13.61 1.80
CA SER A 277 12.58 14.85 1.33
C SER A 277 12.72 14.86 -0.19
N SER A 278 12.58 16.03 -0.80
CA SER A 278 12.70 16.21 -2.26
C SER A 278 14.12 16.04 -2.81
N ILE A 279 15.12 15.86 -1.94
CA ILE A 279 16.54 15.76 -2.33
C ILE A 279 17.18 14.41 -1.97
N THR A 280 16.45 13.51 -1.32
CA THR A 280 16.96 12.21 -0.86
C THR A 280 16.27 11.09 -1.63
N SER A 281 17.04 10.29 -2.37
CA SER A 281 16.50 9.18 -3.16
C SER A 281 16.27 7.93 -2.32
N GLY A 282 15.22 7.19 -2.67
CA GLY A 282 15.02 5.80 -2.23
C GLY A 282 13.59 5.45 -1.85
N LEU A 283 12.79 6.41 -1.39
CA LEU A 283 11.34 6.20 -1.27
C LEU A 283 10.69 6.24 -2.65
N TRP A 284 9.73 5.36 -2.88
CA TRP A 284 8.97 5.21 -4.11
C TRP A 284 7.45 5.31 -3.83
N PRO A 285 6.95 6.52 -3.54
CA PRO A 285 5.52 6.75 -3.43
C PRO A 285 4.85 6.71 -4.81
N ALA A 286 3.69 6.08 -4.91
CA ALA A 286 2.94 5.99 -6.15
C ALA A 286 1.42 6.10 -5.91
N LEU A 287 0.73 6.69 -6.88
CA LEU A 287 -0.71 6.57 -7.06
C LEU A 287 -0.97 6.22 -8.52
N TRP A 288 -1.69 5.13 -8.72
CA TRP A 288 -1.81 4.49 -10.03
C TRP A 288 -3.10 3.70 -10.12
N SER A 289 -3.38 3.20 -11.32
CA SER A 289 -4.57 2.41 -11.59
C SER A 289 -4.24 1.18 -12.43
N MET A 290 -4.99 0.11 -12.22
CA MET A 290 -4.78 -1.15 -12.95
C MET A 290 -6.11 -1.84 -13.30
N GLY A 291 -6.15 -2.58 -14.41
CA GLY A 291 -7.34 -3.32 -14.83
C GLY A 291 -7.73 -4.43 -13.84
N ASN A 292 -9.02 -4.47 -13.47
CA ASN A 292 -9.58 -5.25 -12.36
C ASN A 292 -9.42 -6.78 -12.49
N LEU A 293 -9.14 -7.30 -13.69
CA LEU A 293 -8.93 -8.75 -13.91
C LEU A 293 -7.62 -9.29 -13.31
N GLY A 294 -6.80 -8.44 -12.72
CA GLY A 294 -5.58 -8.76 -12.00
C GLY A 294 -5.54 -7.95 -10.72
N ARG A 295 -4.77 -8.41 -9.73
CA ARG A 295 -4.62 -7.72 -8.44
C ARG A 295 -3.14 -7.51 -8.14
N ALA A 296 -2.78 -6.26 -7.92
CA ALA A 296 -1.41 -5.83 -7.65
C ALA A 296 -0.90 -6.54 -6.38
N GLY A 297 0.31 -7.11 -6.46
CA GLY A 297 0.90 -7.96 -5.42
C GLY A 297 0.52 -9.45 -5.49
N TYR A 298 -0.39 -9.87 -6.41
CA TYR A 298 -0.84 -11.26 -6.53
C TYR A 298 -0.42 -11.87 -7.87
N GLY A 299 0.77 -12.47 -7.89
CA GLY A 299 1.47 -12.90 -9.11
C GLY A 299 0.66 -13.82 -10.03
N ALA A 300 -0.04 -14.82 -9.49
CA ALA A 300 -0.86 -15.72 -10.29
C ALA A 300 -1.97 -14.98 -11.04
N SER A 301 -2.61 -13.99 -10.42
CA SER A 301 -3.62 -13.17 -11.11
C SER A 301 -3.01 -12.35 -12.25
N LEU A 302 -1.78 -11.84 -12.07
CA LEU A 302 -1.09 -10.95 -12.98
C LEU A 302 -0.39 -11.67 -14.16
N GLU A 303 -0.02 -12.94 -14.01
CA GLU A 303 0.69 -13.67 -15.06
C GLU A 303 -0.14 -13.76 -16.35
N GLY A 304 0.41 -13.22 -17.44
CA GLY A 304 -0.25 -13.12 -18.75
C GLY A 304 -1.39 -12.09 -18.80
N MET A 305 -1.56 -11.27 -17.77
CA MET A 305 -2.57 -10.21 -17.68
C MET A 305 -1.92 -8.84 -17.68
N TRP A 306 -0.96 -8.61 -16.79
CA TRP A 306 -0.18 -7.39 -16.75
C TRP A 306 1.08 -7.52 -17.64
N PRO A 307 1.50 -6.48 -18.37
CA PRO A 307 0.87 -5.17 -18.55
C PRO A 307 0.07 -5.09 -19.88
N TYR A 308 -0.62 -6.17 -20.28
CA TYR A 308 -1.28 -6.19 -21.59
C TYR A 308 -2.36 -5.10 -21.68
N SER A 309 -2.38 -4.42 -22.82
CA SER A 309 -3.53 -3.66 -23.31
C SER A 309 -3.71 -4.06 -24.77
N TYR A 310 -4.39 -5.19 -25.01
CA TYR A 310 -4.37 -5.82 -26.33
C TYR A 310 -5.63 -6.62 -26.66
N ASP A 311 -6.19 -6.32 -27.83
CA ASP A 311 -7.44 -6.90 -28.32
C ASP A 311 -7.32 -7.43 -29.77
N SER A 312 -6.12 -7.88 -30.13
CA SER A 312 -5.84 -8.45 -31.47
C SER A 312 -5.41 -9.90 -31.37
N CYS A 313 -5.70 -10.69 -32.40
CA CYS A 313 -5.26 -12.07 -32.49
C CYS A 313 -4.10 -12.23 -33.48
N ASP A 314 -2.88 -12.05 -32.99
CA ASP A 314 -1.62 -12.21 -33.70
C ASP A 314 -0.49 -12.66 -32.74
N VAL A 315 0.76 -12.61 -33.20
CA VAL A 315 1.94 -13.04 -32.44
C VAL A 315 2.12 -12.31 -31.11
N GLY A 316 1.55 -11.11 -30.96
CA GLY A 316 1.57 -10.34 -29.71
C GLY A 316 0.90 -11.06 -28.54
N THR A 317 0.03 -12.03 -28.81
CA THR A 317 -0.64 -12.86 -27.79
C THR A 317 0.20 -14.06 -27.33
N LEU A 318 1.31 -14.34 -28.00
CA LEU A 318 2.11 -15.54 -27.79
C LEU A 318 3.31 -15.28 -26.87
N ALA A 319 3.83 -16.37 -26.30
CA ALA A 319 5.00 -16.32 -25.43
C ALA A 319 6.19 -15.68 -26.15
N ASN A 320 6.87 -14.77 -25.45
CA ASN A 320 8.01 -13.99 -25.94
C ASN A 320 7.75 -13.19 -27.23
N GLN A 321 6.48 -13.00 -27.62
CA GLN A 321 6.10 -12.45 -28.93
C GLN A 321 6.75 -13.20 -30.11
N THR A 322 6.79 -14.54 -30.03
CA THR A 322 7.35 -15.38 -31.11
C THR A 322 6.42 -16.53 -31.48
N TYR A 323 6.44 -16.95 -32.75
CA TYR A 323 5.65 -18.10 -33.19
C TYR A 323 6.24 -19.41 -32.63
N PRO A 324 5.39 -20.39 -32.24
CA PRO A 324 5.84 -21.61 -31.59
C PRO A 324 6.84 -22.39 -32.46
N GLY A 325 7.96 -22.80 -31.85
CA GLY A 325 9.01 -23.56 -32.55
C GLY A 325 9.85 -22.73 -33.53
N THR A 326 9.72 -21.40 -33.53
CA THR A 326 10.47 -20.49 -34.39
C THR A 326 11.24 -19.44 -33.58
N GLN A 327 12.01 -18.59 -34.27
CA GLN A 327 12.60 -17.35 -33.73
C GLN A 327 12.05 -16.11 -34.47
N THR A 328 10.81 -16.20 -34.92
CA THR A 328 10.14 -15.15 -35.67
C THR A 328 8.97 -14.57 -34.89
N PRO A 329 8.69 -13.26 -35.03
CA PRO A 329 9.44 -12.28 -35.83
C PRO A 329 10.84 -12.00 -35.26
N VAL A 330 11.80 -11.74 -36.16
CA VAL A 330 13.20 -11.54 -35.75
C VAL A 330 13.35 -10.33 -34.82
N GLY A 331 12.55 -9.27 -35.03
CA GLY A 331 12.55 -8.10 -34.14
C GLY A 331 12.22 -8.41 -32.68
N ALA A 332 11.56 -9.54 -32.39
CA ALA A 332 11.26 -9.97 -31.02
C ALA A 332 12.42 -10.74 -30.35
N THR A 333 13.42 -11.17 -31.12
CA THR A 333 14.53 -12.01 -30.62
C THR A 333 15.85 -11.27 -30.53
N VAL A 334 15.92 -10.03 -31.03
CA VAL A 334 17.11 -9.19 -31.00
C VAL A 334 16.77 -7.76 -30.59
N HIS A 335 17.78 -7.03 -30.12
CA HIS A 335 17.69 -5.59 -29.80
C HIS A 335 16.66 -5.21 -28.72
N GLY A 336 16.20 -6.18 -27.94
CA GLY A 336 15.40 -5.99 -26.74
C GLY A 336 16.26 -5.76 -25.48
N ASP A 337 15.90 -6.41 -24.38
CA ASP A 337 16.56 -6.20 -23.08
C ASP A 337 17.91 -6.93 -23.00
N GLY A 338 18.98 -6.18 -22.80
CA GLY A 338 20.34 -6.71 -22.69
C GLY A 338 20.56 -7.64 -21.49
N ARG A 339 19.70 -7.59 -20.46
CA ARG A 339 19.73 -8.52 -19.32
C ARG A 339 19.20 -9.90 -19.66
N TYR A 340 18.48 -10.03 -20.77
CA TYR A 340 17.84 -11.27 -21.23
C TYR A 340 18.33 -11.62 -22.64
N ASP A 341 19.65 -11.57 -22.85
CA ASP A 341 20.31 -11.92 -24.12
C ASP A 341 19.78 -11.14 -25.35
N GLY A 342 19.19 -9.96 -25.13
CA GLY A 342 18.66 -9.10 -26.19
C GLY A 342 17.28 -9.49 -26.72
N VAL A 343 16.56 -10.42 -26.06
CA VAL A 343 15.17 -10.73 -26.42
C VAL A 343 14.24 -9.57 -26.03
N LEU A 344 13.17 -9.40 -26.80
CA LEU A 344 12.22 -8.31 -26.58
C LEU A 344 11.28 -8.60 -25.40
N SER A 345 10.80 -9.83 -25.27
CA SER A 345 9.82 -10.18 -24.24
C SER A 345 10.14 -11.53 -23.61
N ILE A 346 9.91 -11.61 -22.29
CA ILE A 346 9.86 -12.87 -21.53
C ILE A 346 8.45 -13.15 -21.00
N LEU A 347 7.44 -12.43 -21.51
CA LEU A 347 6.06 -12.66 -21.10
C LEU A 347 5.55 -14.01 -21.61
N PRO A 348 4.72 -14.73 -20.84
CA PRO A 348 4.20 -16.05 -21.22
C PRO A 348 3.16 -16.00 -22.35
N GLY A 349 2.86 -14.81 -22.88
CA GLY A 349 1.72 -14.53 -23.76
C GLY A 349 0.53 -13.98 -22.99
N GLN A 350 -0.45 -13.44 -23.70
CA GLN A 350 -1.68 -12.92 -23.10
C GLN A 350 -2.58 -14.10 -22.72
N LYS A 351 -2.92 -14.21 -21.43
CA LYS A 351 -3.72 -15.32 -20.88
C LYS A 351 -5.15 -15.30 -21.40
N LEU A 352 -5.78 -14.12 -21.35
CA LEU A 352 -7.16 -13.90 -21.81
C LEU A 352 -7.15 -13.18 -23.16
N SER A 353 -6.53 -13.80 -24.16
CA SER A 353 -6.31 -13.17 -25.47
C SER A 353 -7.54 -13.24 -26.40
N ALA A 354 -7.57 -12.38 -27.41
CA ALA A 354 -8.53 -12.53 -28.52
C ALA A 354 -8.33 -13.84 -29.31
N CYS A 355 -7.17 -14.48 -29.20
CA CYS A 355 -6.87 -15.77 -29.80
C CYS A 355 -7.38 -16.98 -29.00
N THR A 356 -8.03 -16.78 -27.85
CA THR A 356 -8.49 -17.88 -27.00
C THR A 356 -9.48 -18.78 -27.76
N CYS A 357 -9.29 -20.10 -27.64
CA CYS A 357 -10.13 -21.10 -28.30
C CYS A 357 -11.58 -21.06 -27.77
N PRO A 358 -12.58 -21.32 -28.62
CA PRO A 358 -13.98 -21.41 -28.18
C PRO A 358 -14.16 -22.44 -27.05
N GLY A 359 -14.85 -22.04 -25.98
CA GLY A 359 -15.17 -22.91 -24.84
C GLY A 359 -14.11 -22.96 -23.74
N GLU A 360 -12.95 -22.31 -23.94
CA GLU A 360 -11.97 -22.11 -22.88
C GLU A 360 -12.46 -21.07 -21.85
N SER A 361 -11.84 -21.08 -20.67
CA SER A 361 -12.15 -20.11 -19.61
C SER A 361 -11.75 -18.70 -20.03
N HIS A 362 -12.74 -17.81 -20.16
CA HIS A 362 -12.54 -16.44 -20.58
C HIS A 362 -13.73 -15.58 -20.11
N PRO A 363 -13.52 -14.37 -19.54
CA PRO A 363 -14.61 -13.53 -19.02
C PRO A 363 -15.54 -13.01 -20.12
N GLY A 364 -15.03 -12.89 -21.35
CA GLY A 364 -15.75 -12.32 -22.49
C GLY A 364 -15.51 -10.81 -22.61
N PRO A 365 -16.33 -10.08 -23.39
CA PRO A 365 -17.42 -10.60 -24.20
C PRO A 365 -16.94 -11.41 -25.42
N VAL A 366 -17.87 -12.13 -26.04
CA VAL A 366 -17.65 -12.84 -27.31
C VAL A 366 -18.22 -11.99 -28.45
N ARG A 367 -17.40 -11.72 -29.46
CA ARG A 367 -17.82 -11.02 -30.68
C ARG A 367 -18.81 -11.85 -31.49
N LYS A 368 -19.49 -11.18 -32.42
CA LYS A 368 -20.48 -11.83 -33.31
C LYS A 368 -19.91 -12.96 -34.17
N ASP A 369 -18.61 -12.92 -34.45
CA ASP A 369 -17.90 -13.96 -35.21
C ASP A 369 -17.43 -15.15 -34.34
N GLY A 370 -17.72 -15.13 -33.03
CA GLY A 370 -17.34 -16.16 -32.08
C GLY A 370 -15.95 -15.98 -31.46
N THR A 371 -15.21 -14.93 -31.81
CA THR A 371 -13.92 -14.62 -31.17
C THR A 371 -14.10 -13.87 -29.85
N TYR A 372 -13.19 -14.06 -28.90
CA TYR A 372 -13.21 -13.30 -27.65
C TYR A 372 -12.61 -11.91 -27.86
N VAL A 373 -13.14 -10.91 -27.17
CA VAL A 373 -12.38 -9.67 -26.89
C VAL A 373 -11.19 -10.04 -26.01
N GLY A 374 -10.00 -9.58 -26.33
CA GLY A 374 -8.79 -9.71 -25.52
C GLY A 374 -8.92 -8.85 -24.26
N ARG A 375 -8.61 -9.48 -23.13
CA ARG A 375 -8.80 -8.94 -21.79
C ARG A 375 -7.50 -9.03 -21.00
N SER A 376 -7.30 -8.12 -20.06
CA SER A 376 -6.01 -7.98 -19.38
C SER A 376 -6.08 -7.07 -18.14
N SER A 377 -4.89 -6.72 -17.62
CA SER A 377 -4.71 -5.77 -16.52
C SER A 377 -3.70 -4.70 -16.92
N PRO A 378 -4.09 -3.75 -17.80
CA PRO A 378 -3.26 -2.60 -18.15
C PRO A 378 -3.05 -1.70 -16.93
N GLU A 379 -2.03 -0.85 -16.99
CA GLU A 379 -1.61 0.04 -15.91
C GLU A 379 -1.43 1.48 -16.42
N ILE A 380 -1.94 2.44 -15.64
CA ILE A 380 -1.74 3.88 -15.85
C ILE A 380 -1.40 4.52 -14.51
N ASP A 381 -0.27 5.19 -14.45
CA ASP A 381 0.24 5.86 -13.25
C ASP A 381 -0.21 7.31 -13.25
N VAL A 382 -0.86 7.74 -12.15
CA VAL A 382 -1.06 9.18 -11.92
C VAL A 382 0.29 9.81 -11.60
N PHE A 383 1.08 9.15 -10.77
CA PHE A 383 2.50 9.40 -10.61
C PHE A 383 3.22 8.20 -9.96
N GLU A 384 4.51 8.09 -10.25
CA GLU A 384 5.49 7.38 -9.43
C GLU A 384 6.63 8.35 -9.12
N ALA A 385 6.82 8.71 -7.85
CA ALA A 385 7.84 9.71 -7.51
C ALA A 385 9.22 9.10 -7.32
N ILE A 386 10.21 9.83 -7.82
CA ILE A 386 11.63 9.57 -7.62
C ILE A 386 12.32 10.85 -7.18
N VAL A 387 13.55 10.70 -6.69
CA VAL A 387 14.49 11.82 -6.60
C VAL A 387 15.66 11.47 -7.50
N ASP A 388 15.93 12.35 -8.47
CA ASP A 388 17.08 12.23 -9.37
C ASP A 388 17.94 13.48 -9.26
N LEU A 389 19.26 13.31 -9.21
CA LEU A 389 20.25 14.38 -9.09
C LEU A 389 19.95 15.41 -7.97
N GLY A 390 19.37 14.96 -6.85
CA GLY A 390 19.01 15.81 -5.71
C GLY A 390 17.77 16.66 -5.93
N GLU A 391 16.90 16.25 -6.86
CA GLU A 391 15.65 16.93 -7.17
C GLU A 391 14.49 15.94 -7.33
N GLY A 392 13.37 16.26 -6.70
CA GLY A 392 12.15 15.48 -6.78
C GLY A 392 11.55 15.51 -8.17
N SER A 393 11.18 14.35 -8.68
CA SER A 393 10.50 14.19 -9.97
C SER A 393 9.43 13.10 -9.87
N VAL A 394 8.50 13.08 -10.83
CA VAL A 394 7.52 12.01 -10.97
C VAL A 394 7.55 11.45 -12.38
N SER A 395 7.51 10.12 -12.50
CA SER A 395 7.12 9.44 -13.73
C SER A 395 5.61 9.51 -13.86
N LEU A 396 5.15 9.99 -15.01
CA LEU A 396 3.76 10.05 -15.44
C LEU A 396 3.64 9.06 -16.59
N SER A 397 3.13 7.85 -16.34
CA SER A 397 3.36 6.70 -17.21
C SER A 397 2.15 5.80 -17.46
N ALA A 398 2.29 4.98 -18.50
CA ALA A 398 1.40 3.87 -18.80
C ALA A 398 2.22 2.69 -19.33
N GLN A 399 1.83 1.48 -18.93
CA GLN A 399 2.57 0.26 -19.26
C GLN A 399 1.83 -0.56 -20.32
N TRP A 400 2.61 -1.22 -21.17
CA TRP A 400 2.11 -1.82 -22.40
C TRP A 400 2.70 -3.21 -22.60
N ALA A 401 1.85 -4.14 -23.01
CA ALA A 401 2.19 -5.33 -23.77
C ALA A 401 1.12 -5.56 -24.85
N PRO A 402 1.49 -6.13 -26.01
CA PRO A 402 2.83 -6.52 -26.44
C PRO A 402 3.74 -5.31 -26.77
N PHE A 403 5.03 -5.57 -26.96
CA PHE A 403 6.06 -4.53 -27.11
C PHE A 403 6.41 -4.25 -28.57
N ASN A 404 6.62 -2.97 -28.89
CA ASN A 404 7.23 -2.52 -30.14
C ASN A 404 8.66 -3.03 -30.31
N GLU A 405 9.14 -3.11 -31.55
CA GLU A 405 10.56 -3.35 -31.83
C GLU A 405 11.41 -2.32 -31.07
N ARG A 406 12.39 -2.79 -30.29
CA ARG A 406 13.28 -1.95 -29.46
C ARG A 406 12.55 -1.05 -28.45
N TYR A 407 11.31 -1.38 -28.09
CA TYR A 407 10.44 -0.56 -27.23
C TYR A 407 10.14 0.84 -27.80
N GLN A 408 10.23 1.00 -29.13
CA GLN A 408 10.03 2.30 -29.79
C GLN A 408 8.57 2.50 -30.18
N PHE A 409 7.84 3.31 -29.41
CA PHE A 409 6.52 3.81 -29.78
C PHE A 409 6.65 5.06 -30.69
N ASP A 410 5.56 5.43 -31.37
CA ASP A 410 5.55 6.63 -32.20
C ASP A 410 5.55 7.89 -31.31
N ASN A 411 6.67 8.60 -31.33
CA ASN A 411 6.89 9.83 -30.58
C ASN A 411 6.77 11.09 -31.46
N SER A 412 6.21 10.97 -32.66
CA SER A 412 6.03 12.08 -33.59
C SER A 412 5.05 13.12 -33.06
N THR A 413 5.19 14.35 -33.57
CA THR A 413 4.27 15.45 -33.26
C THR A 413 2.85 15.08 -33.69
N GLY A 414 1.95 14.98 -32.72
CA GLY A 414 0.56 14.54 -32.92
C GLY A 414 0.23 13.24 -32.19
N ALA A 415 1.16 12.30 -32.10
CA ALA A 415 1.05 11.11 -31.26
C ALA A 415 1.33 11.44 -29.78
N ILE A 416 2.31 12.32 -29.55
CA ILE A 416 2.67 12.83 -28.22
C ILE A 416 2.71 14.35 -28.21
N THR A 417 2.36 14.96 -27.08
CA THR A 417 2.46 16.41 -26.89
C THR A 417 2.83 16.73 -25.44
N TYR A 418 3.83 17.59 -25.23
CA TYR A 418 4.17 18.17 -23.93
C TYR A 418 3.60 19.60 -23.86
N HIS A 419 2.95 19.94 -22.75
CA HIS A 419 2.14 21.16 -22.61
C HIS A 419 2.72 22.18 -21.62
N ASP A 420 3.69 21.78 -20.79
CA ASP A 420 4.17 22.54 -19.63
C ASP A 420 5.53 23.24 -19.84
N ASN A 421 5.87 23.57 -21.09
CA ASN A 421 7.08 24.31 -21.46
C ASN A 421 8.40 23.73 -20.90
N GLY A 422 8.48 22.39 -20.76
CA GLY A 422 9.71 21.69 -20.38
C GLY A 422 9.85 21.39 -18.89
N ILE A 423 8.79 21.55 -18.09
CA ILE A 423 8.71 20.97 -16.75
C ILE A 423 8.70 19.43 -16.85
N THR A 424 7.99 18.91 -17.86
CA THR A 424 8.01 17.50 -18.22
C THR A 424 8.87 17.28 -19.44
N ILE A 425 9.77 16.30 -19.33
CA ILE A 425 10.60 15.82 -20.43
C ILE A 425 10.27 14.36 -20.74
N HIS A 426 10.63 13.90 -21.93
CA HIS A 426 10.56 12.48 -22.25
C HIS A 426 11.49 11.68 -21.32
N ASN A 427 10.92 10.69 -20.64
CA ASN A 427 11.70 9.79 -19.80
C ASN A 427 12.46 8.80 -20.70
N GLY A 428 13.77 8.67 -20.49
CA GLY A 428 14.62 7.72 -21.23
C GLY A 428 14.37 6.25 -20.85
N PHE A 429 13.66 5.99 -19.75
CA PHE A 429 13.22 4.65 -19.38
C PHE A 429 12.04 4.20 -20.25
N VAL A 430 12.23 3.12 -20.99
CA VAL A 430 11.25 2.56 -21.94
C VAL A 430 10.69 1.20 -21.49
N GLY A 431 11.03 0.76 -20.28
CA GLY A 431 10.71 -0.57 -19.76
C GLY A 431 11.84 -1.59 -19.95
N GLY A 432 11.47 -2.84 -20.25
CA GLY A 432 12.37 -3.98 -20.44
C GLY A 432 11.60 -5.26 -20.78
N ALA A 433 12.21 -6.43 -20.64
CA ALA A 433 11.60 -7.67 -21.16
C ALA A 433 10.26 -8.10 -20.50
N ARG A 434 9.81 -7.40 -19.45
CA ARG A 434 8.54 -7.62 -18.75
C ARG A 434 7.48 -6.55 -19.03
N GLN A 435 7.86 -5.38 -19.56
CA GLN A 435 6.95 -4.29 -19.85
C GLN A 435 7.55 -3.32 -20.85
N GLN A 436 6.73 -2.73 -21.73
CA GLN A 436 7.09 -1.48 -22.39
C GLN A 436 6.43 -0.32 -21.66
N THR A 437 7.13 0.80 -21.52
CA THR A 437 6.63 1.98 -20.81
C THR A 437 6.62 3.20 -21.71
N THR A 438 5.52 3.95 -21.69
CA THR A 438 5.48 5.34 -22.16
C THR A 438 5.51 6.23 -20.93
N SER A 439 6.50 7.13 -20.82
CA SER A 439 6.67 7.95 -19.62
C SER A 439 7.14 9.38 -19.94
N GLY A 440 6.51 10.34 -19.27
CA GLY A 440 7.00 11.70 -19.09
C GLY A 440 7.58 11.86 -17.69
N LEU A 441 8.79 12.40 -17.57
CA LEU A 441 9.44 12.70 -16.31
C LEU A 441 9.23 14.19 -16.00
N ALA A 442 8.43 14.48 -14.98
CA ALA A 442 8.08 15.84 -14.58
C ALA A 442 8.78 16.22 -13.27
N ARG A 443 9.39 17.41 -13.24
CA ARG A 443 9.93 17.97 -11.99
C ARG A 443 8.78 18.28 -11.03
N THR A 444 8.84 17.78 -9.80
CA THR A 444 7.79 18.02 -8.80
C THR A 444 7.89 19.40 -8.17
N ASN A 445 6.83 19.82 -7.49
CA ASN A 445 6.92 20.91 -6.53
C ASN A 445 7.75 20.47 -5.32
N GLN A 446 8.98 20.98 -5.24
CA GLN A 446 9.96 20.58 -4.23
C GLN A 446 9.52 20.90 -2.78
N GLN A 447 8.52 21.76 -2.58
CA GLN A 447 7.98 22.07 -1.25
C GLN A 447 6.90 21.08 -0.80
N CYS A 448 6.34 20.27 -1.70
CA CYS A 448 5.23 19.36 -1.40
C CYS A 448 5.72 17.95 -1.02
N TYR A 449 6.78 17.92 -0.21
CA TYR A 449 7.30 16.74 0.46
C TYR A 449 7.20 16.96 1.99
N GLU A 450 7.00 15.88 2.72
CA GLU A 450 6.82 15.85 4.19
C GLU A 450 7.92 16.64 4.93
N GLN A 451 9.18 16.54 4.48
CA GLN A 451 10.33 17.17 5.11
C GLN A 451 10.81 18.45 4.40
N SER A 452 10.21 18.82 3.27
CA SER A 452 10.65 19.96 2.44
C SER A 452 9.66 21.12 2.39
N GLY A 453 8.52 21.02 3.07
CA GLY A 453 7.53 22.10 3.22
C GLY A 453 6.13 21.61 3.57
N GLY A 454 5.80 20.36 3.24
CA GLY A 454 4.54 19.72 3.59
C GLY A 454 3.32 20.29 2.86
N CYS A 455 3.49 21.00 1.74
CA CYS A 455 2.33 21.37 0.92
C CYS A 455 1.73 20.16 0.20
N TYR A 456 0.50 20.32 -0.28
CA TYR A 456 -0.15 19.37 -1.16
C TYR A 456 -0.02 19.83 -2.60
N ALA A 457 0.37 18.93 -3.49
CA ALA A 457 0.37 19.12 -4.93
C ALA A 457 -0.68 18.21 -5.57
N LYS A 458 -1.35 18.71 -6.61
CA LYS A 458 -2.36 17.95 -7.35
C LYS A 458 -1.70 17.15 -8.47
N TYR A 459 -2.03 15.87 -8.55
CA TYR A 459 -1.66 14.98 -9.64
C TYR A 459 -2.91 14.34 -10.23
N ALA A 460 -2.95 14.15 -11.55
CA ALA A 460 -4.05 13.45 -12.20
C ALA A 460 -3.63 12.80 -13.51
N PHE A 461 -4.44 11.86 -13.97
CA PHE A 461 -4.59 11.61 -15.40
C PHE A 461 -6.06 11.80 -15.81
N GLU A 462 -6.27 12.25 -17.04
CA GLU A 462 -7.51 12.07 -17.81
C GLU A 462 -7.24 11.01 -18.87
N TYR A 463 -8.11 10.03 -19.03
CA TYR A 463 -8.03 9.11 -20.18
C TYR A 463 -9.36 8.88 -20.85
N LYS A 464 -9.28 8.66 -22.15
CA LYS A 464 -10.37 8.18 -22.99
C LYS A 464 -9.97 6.84 -23.58
N THR A 465 -10.84 5.86 -23.38
CA THR A 465 -10.65 4.49 -23.88
C THR A 465 -10.69 4.45 -25.41
N GLY A 466 -10.12 3.39 -25.99
CA GLY A 466 -10.21 3.11 -27.43
C GLY A 466 -8.87 3.16 -28.16
N PHE A 467 -8.93 3.17 -29.49
CA PHE A 467 -7.77 3.10 -30.38
C PHE A 467 -7.39 4.50 -30.86
N ASP A 468 -7.69 4.85 -32.11
CA ASP A 468 -7.27 6.11 -32.76
C ASP A 468 -7.72 7.38 -32.02
N ASP A 469 -8.91 7.34 -31.40
CA ASP A 469 -9.51 8.46 -30.68
C ASP A 469 -9.30 8.41 -29.16
N GLY A 470 -8.61 7.38 -28.68
CA GLY A 470 -8.18 7.23 -27.30
C GLY A 470 -6.99 8.13 -26.97
N TYR A 471 -6.88 8.54 -25.70
CA TYR A 471 -5.74 9.30 -25.21
C TYR A 471 -5.58 9.13 -23.69
N ILE A 472 -4.40 9.51 -23.20
CA ILE A 472 -4.11 9.74 -21.79
C ILE A 472 -3.41 11.10 -21.67
N THR A 473 -3.90 11.97 -20.79
CA THR A 473 -3.36 13.29 -20.50
C THR A 473 -3.03 13.37 -19.01
N TRP A 474 -1.78 13.70 -18.67
CA TRP A 474 -1.34 13.80 -17.28
C TRP A 474 -1.31 15.25 -16.80
N VAL A 475 -1.48 15.40 -15.49
CA VAL A 475 -1.44 16.67 -14.76
C VAL A 475 -0.48 16.52 -13.60
N GLN A 476 0.41 17.50 -13.45
CA GLN A 476 1.37 17.61 -12.36
C GLN A 476 1.28 19.01 -11.77
N ASP A 477 1.14 19.12 -10.45
CA ASP A 477 0.97 20.37 -9.70
C ASP A 477 -0.06 21.33 -10.33
N SER A 478 -1.23 20.77 -10.68
CA SER A 478 -2.32 21.48 -11.38
C SER A 478 -1.98 22.02 -12.77
N GLN A 479 -0.85 21.65 -13.36
CA GLN A 479 -0.46 22.01 -14.72
C GLN A 479 -0.63 20.81 -15.67
N HIS A 480 -1.15 21.08 -16.86
CA HIS A 480 -1.22 20.07 -17.92
C HIS A 480 0.20 19.71 -18.33
N SER A 481 0.59 18.46 -18.12
CA SER A 481 1.97 18.00 -18.30
C SER A 481 2.19 17.50 -19.73
N TRP A 482 1.68 16.31 -20.05
CA TRP A 482 1.84 15.72 -21.38
C TRP A 482 0.65 14.86 -21.77
N THR A 483 0.56 14.50 -23.05
CA THR A 483 -0.51 13.68 -23.61
C THR A 483 0.05 12.64 -24.55
N LEU A 484 -0.41 11.40 -24.37
CA LEU A 484 -0.23 10.27 -25.27
C LEU A 484 -1.54 10.02 -26.00
N ARG A 485 -1.54 9.98 -27.33
CA ARG A 485 -2.71 9.55 -28.12
C ARG A 485 -2.56 8.09 -28.51
N GLY A 486 -3.67 7.36 -28.66
CA GLY A 486 -3.67 5.95 -29.05
C GLY A 486 -2.81 5.60 -30.27
N PRO A 487 -2.75 6.44 -31.34
CA PRO A 487 -1.84 6.20 -32.46
C PRO A 487 -0.35 6.06 -32.10
N ALA A 488 0.10 6.59 -30.95
CA ALA A 488 1.46 6.37 -30.45
C ALA A 488 1.77 4.88 -30.27
N MET A 489 0.77 4.09 -29.91
CA MET A 489 0.84 2.64 -29.73
C MET A 489 0.23 1.89 -30.93
N GLY A 490 0.41 2.44 -32.13
CA GLY A 490 0.01 1.86 -33.41
C GLY A 490 0.69 0.52 -33.73
N PRO A 491 0.29 -0.13 -34.84
CA PRO A 491 0.81 -1.43 -35.21
C PRO A 491 2.32 -1.36 -35.52
N ASP A 492 3.02 -2.47 -35.34
CA ASP A 492 4.46 -2.56 -35.56
C ASP A 492 4.79 -3.81 -36.38
N THR A 493 5.17 -3.59 -37.64
CA THR A 493 5.48 -4.67 -38.57
C THR A 493 6.82 -5.35 -38.31
N GLY A 494 7.74 -4.72 -37.57
CA GLY A 494 9.05 -5.31 -37.22
C GLY A 494 8.91 -6.49 -36.27
N VAL A 495 7.82 -6.50 -35.50
CA VAL A 495 7.44 -7.53 -34.52
C VAL A 495 6.03 -8.08 -34.76
N GLU A 496 5.45 -7.81 -35.93
CA GLU A 496 4.16 -8.33 -36.40
C GLU A 496 2.97 -8.16 -35.41
N ILE A 497 2.95 -7.07 -34.65
CA ILE A 497 1.86 -6.77 -33.70
C ILE A 497 0.93 -5.68 -34.23
N SER A 498 -0.32 -5.76 -33.79
CA SER A 498 -1.37 -4.78 -34.02
C SER A 498 -1.32 -3.61 -33.02
N THR A 499 -2.25 -2.66 -33.17
CA THR A 499 -2.40 -1.50 -32.27
C THR A 499 -2.80 -1.94 -30.86
N ARG A 500 -2.24 -1.27 -29.84
CA ARG A 500 -2.69 -1.41 -28.45
C ARG A 500 -3.73 -0.31 -28.16
N PRO A 501 -4.95 -0.63 -27.70
CA PRO A 501 -5.90 0.40 -27.28
C PRO A 501 -5.46 1.06 -25.98
N ILE A 502 -5.84 2.33 -25.78
CA ILE A 502 -5.94 2.91 -24.44
C ILE A 502 -6.99 2.12 -23.67
N SER A 503 -6.64 1.69 -22.45
CA SER A 503 -7.39 0.71 -21.66
C SER A 503 -8.91 0.86 -21.77
N GLN A 504 -9.59 -0.25 -22.05
CA GLN A 504 -11.03 -0.38 -22.02
C GLN A 504 -11.52 -1.17 -20.79
N GLU A 505 -10.59 -1.64 -19.96
CA GLU A 505 -10.89 -2.41 -18.76
C GLU A 505 -11.49 -1.51 -17.66
N PRO A 506 -12.34 -2.05 -16.76
CA PRO A 506 -12.61 -1.38 -15.49
C PRO A 506 -11.32 -1.32 -14.66
N MET A 507 -10.87 -0.11 -14.33
CA MET A 507 -9.63 0.14 -13.61
C MET A 507 -9.94 0.40 -12.13
N TYR A 508 -9.15 -0.16 -11.22
CA TYR A 508 -9.20 0.16 -9.79
C TYR A 508 -7.97 0.99 -9.39
N ILE A 509 -8.04 1.65 -8.23
CA ILE A 509 -7.04 2.62 -7.76
C ILE A 509 -6.10 1.94 -6.75
N ILE A 510 -4.82 2.30 -6.82
CA ILE A 510 -3.77 1.85 -5.91
C ILE A 510 -3.00 3.07 -5.41
N ALA A 511 -2.69 3.11 -4.13
CA ALA A 511 -1.75 4.06 -3.56
C ALA A 511 -0.81 3.35 -2.59
N ASN A 512 0.50 3.60 -2.69
CA ASN A 512 1.51 2.95 -1.86
C ASN A 512 2.75 3.82 -1.66
N VAL A 513 3.57 3.42 -0.68
CA VAL A 513 4.94 3.93 -0.51
C VAL A 513 5.90 2.74 -0.54
N GLY A 514 6.64 2.58 -1.62
CA GLY A 514 7.62 1.51 -1.76
C GLY A 514 9.05 1.91 -1.37
N ILE A 515 9.93 0.92 -1.23
CA ILE A 515 11.39 1.11 -1.22
C ILE A 515 12.05 -0.08 -1.91
N SER A 516 12.55 0.13 -3.13
CA SER A 516 13.07 -0.96 -3.95
C SER A 516 14.35 -0.58 -4.71
N PRO A 517 15.40 -1.43 -4.67
CA PRO A 517 16.56 -1.30 -5.55
C PRO A 517 16.24 -1.65 -7.01
N GLY A 518 15.09 -2.30 -7.27
CA GLY A 518 14.59 -2.59 -8.61
C GLY A 518 14.05 -1.37 -9.34
N PHE A 519 13.73 -0.29 -8.61
CA PHE A 519 13.11 0.92 -9.15
C PHE A 519 14.08 2.11 -9.22
N GLY A 520 14.84 2.36 -8.15
CA GLY A 520 15.72 3.53 -8.08
C GLY A 520 16.95 3.33 -7.19
N THR A 521 17.84 4.32 -7.20
CA THR A 521 19.03 4.31 -6.33
C THR A 521 18.63 4.67 -4.91
N LEU A 522 19.06 3.88 -3.93
CA LEU A 522 18.71 4.05 -2.52
C LEU A 522 19.82 4.79 -1.78
N ASP A 523 19.52 5.97 -1.24
CA ASP A 523 20.43 6.74 -0.38
C ASP A 523 20.20 6.42 1.10
N PHE A 524 20.58 5.21 1.52
CA PHE A 524 20.39 4.74 2.89
C PHE A 524 21.07 5.62 3.95
N GLU A 525 22.09 6.40 3.59
CA GLU A 525 22.79 7.26 4.55
C GLU A 525 21.93 8.48 4.94
N ASN A 526 21.13 9.00 4.01
CA ASN A 526 20.32 10.20 4.21
C ASN A 526 18.82 9.91 4.33
N LEU A 527 18.35 8.70 4.04
CA LEU A 527 16.95 8.31 4.24
C LEU A 527 16.57 8.39 5.73
N VAL A 528 15.45 9.07 6.00
CA VAL A 528 14.91 9.26 7.35
C VAL A 528 13.61 8.50 7.50
N PHE A 529 13.53 7.64 8.51
CA PHE A 529 12.33 6.89 8.88
C PHE A 529 11.82 7.30 10.28
N PRO A 530 10.49 7.25 10.53
CA PRO A 530 9.45 6.96 9.55
C PRO A 530 9.24 8.13 8.56
N ALA A 531 8.64 7.82 7.41
CA ALA A 531 8.20 8.80 6.42
C ALA A 531 6.75 8.51 6.01
N THR A 532 5.98 9.54 5.65
CA THR A 532 4.54 9.39 5.36
C THR A 532 4.12 10.10 4.09
N MET A 533 3.49 9.35 3.17
CA MET A 533 2.71 9.95 2.09
C MET A 533 1.34 10.34 2.62
N SER A 534 0.93 11.57 2.35
CA SER A 534 -0.36 12.11 2.81
C SER A 534 -1.22 12.42 1.60
N ILE A 535 -2.43 11.87 1.55
CA ILE A 535 -3.39 12.11 0.46
C ILE A 535 -4.61 12.80 1.06
N ASP A 536 -4.82 14.06 0.66
CA ASP A 536 -5.93 14.91 1.12
C ASP A 536 -7.25 14.39 0.55
N TYR A 537 -7.28 14.09 -0.75
CA TYR A 537 -8.42 13.45 -1.38
C TYR A 537 -8.00 12.58 -2.56
N ILE A 538 -8.88 11.64 -2.90
CA ILE A 538 -8.89 10.96 -4.20
C ILE A 538 -10.27 11.17 -4.81
N ARG A 539 -10.32 11.65 -6.06
CA ARG A 539 -11.56 11.96 -6.78
C ARG A 539 -11.53 11.37 -8.18
N VAL A 540 -12.68 10.88 -8.63
CA VAL A 540 -12.89 10.42 -10.01
C VAL A 540 -14.01 11.20 -10.67
N TYR A 541 -13.76 11.66 -11.89
CA TYR A 541 -14.71 12.42 -12.68
C TYR A 541 -14.92 11.78 -14.04
N GLN A 542 -16.13 11.85 -14.57
CA GLN A 542 -16.44 11.34 -15.92
C GLN A 542 -17.31 12.34 -16.70
N PRO A 543 -17.29 12.31 -18.03
CA PRO A 543 -18.24 13.07 -18.84
C PRO A 543 -19.67 12.69 -18.44
N ALA A 544 -20.54 13.69 -18.33
CA ALA A 544 -21.91 13.51 -17.85
C ALA A 544 -22.73 12.49 -18.67
N ASP A 545 -22.40 12.34 -19.95
CA ASP A 545 -23.03 11.46 -20.92
C ASP A 545 -22.31 10.10 -21.07
N ALA A 546 -21.22 9.86 -20.34
CA ALA A 546 -20.40 8.66 -20.42
C ALA A 546 -19.93 8.16 -19.05
N ILE A 547 -20.82 8.22 -18.05
CA ILE A 547 -20.54 7.66 -16.71
C ILE A 547 -20.53 6.13 -16.79
N ASN A 548 -19.41 5.53 -16.39
CA ASN A 548 -19.22 4.09 -16.29
C ASN A 548 -18.37 3.77 -15.05
N VAL A 549 -19.07 3.47 -13.95
CA VAL A 549 -18.49 3.07 -12.66
C VAL A 549 -18.95 1.67 -12.31
N GLY A 550 -18.06 0.90 -11.70
CA GLY A 550 -18.29 -0.50 -11.35
C GLY A 550 -17.22 -1.42 -11.90
N CYS A 551 -17.03 -2.55 -11.20
CA CYS A 551 -15.94 -3.47 -11.47
C CYS A 551 -16.29 -4.58 -12.48
N ASP A 552 -17.56 -4.69 -12.88
CA ASP A 552 -18.10 -5.70 -13.82
C ASP A 552 -19.05 -5.07 -14.86
N PRO A 553 -18.56 -4.15 -15.72
CA PRO A 553 -19.38 -3.60 -16.79
C PRO A 553 -19.89 -4.71 -17.73
N THR A 554 -21.09 -4.56 -18.29
CA THR A 554 -21.68 -5.57 -19.19
C THR A 554 -20.79 -5.87 -20.40
N ASP A 555 -20.12 -4.85 -20.93
CA ASP A 555 -19.23 -4.99 -22.09
C ASP A 555 -17.81 -5.44 -21.71
N PHE A 556 -17.46 -5.42 -20.43
CA PHE A 556 -16.14 -5.82 -19.89
C PHE A 556 -16.29 -6.58 -18.57
N PRO A 557 -17.02 -7.72 -18.54
CA PRO A 557 -17.30 -8.44 -17.29
C PRO A 557 -16.02 -8.96 -16.66
N THR A 558 -15.96 -9.01 -15.33
CA THR A 558 -14.84 -9.56 -14.56
C THR A 558 -15.31 -10.49 -13.45
N LYS A 559 -16.52 -10.28 -12.92
CA LYS A 559 -16.97 -10.86 -11.65
C LYS A 559 -16.91 -12.39 -11.66
N ALA A 560 -17.58 -13.00 -12.63
CA ALA A 560 -17.67 -14.45 -12.70
C ALA A 560 -16.29 -15.12 -12.85
N TYR A 561 -15.37 -14.47 -13.57
CA TYR A 561 -14.01 -14.97 -13.74
C TYR A 561 -13.21 -14.87 -12.45
N ILE A 562 -13.22 -13.71 -11.79
CA ILE A 562 -12.52 -13.50 -10.52
C ILE A 562 -13.07 -14.46 -9.44
N GLU A 563 -14.39 -14.59 -9.31
CA GLU A 563 -15.02 -15.51 -8.34
C GLU A 563 -14.64 -16.97 -8.60
N THR A 564 -14.54 -17.38 -9.86
CA THR A 564 -14.12 -18.74 -10.24
C THR A 564 -12.68 -19.04 -9.81
N TYR A 565 -11.80 -18.04 -9.86
CA TYR A 565 -10.36 -18.19 -9.58
C TYR A 565 -9.89 -17.40 -8.36
N ILE A 566 -10.79 -17.19 -7.37
CA ILE A 566 -10.59 -16.23 -6.28
C ILE A 566 -9.28 -16.45 -5.50
N GLU A 567 -8.82 -17.68 -5.38
CA GLU A 567 -7.56 -18.02 -4.71
C GLU A 567 -6.35 -17.31 -5.33
N ALA A 568 -6.31 -17.13 -6.66
CA ALA A 568 -5.25 -16.40 -7.35
C ALA A 568 -5.21 -14.90 -6.98
N TYR A 569 -6.31 -14.36 -6.46
CA TYR A 569 -6.49 -12.96 -6.07
C TYR A 569 -6.42 -12.74 -4.56
N THR A 570 -6.37 -13.81 -3.76
CA THR A 570 -6.35 -13.73 -2.28
C THR A 570 -5.14 -14.42 -1.67
N ASN A 571 -4.37 -15.18 -2.43
CA ASN A 571 -3.14 -15.84 -1.96
C ASN A 571 -1.90 -15.24 -2.65
N PRO A 572 -1.13 -14.36 -1.97
CA PRO A 572 0.05 -13.71 -2.57
C PRO A 572 1.23 -14.66 -2.76
N ASN A 573 1.21 -15.85 -2.13
CA ASN A 573 2.24 -16.88 -2.32
C ASN A 573 2.11 -17.61 -3.66
N LEU A 574 0.99 -17.44 -4.37
CA LEU A 574 0.81 -17.93 -5.73
C LEU A 574 1.41 -16.91 -6.70
N THR A 575 2.58 -17.22 -7.22
CA THR A 575 3.39 -16.30 -8.02
C THR A 575 3.18 -16.46 -9.52
N VAL A 576 2.69 -17.62 -9.97
CA VAL A 576 2.40 -17.95 -11.36
C VAL A 576 1.07 -18.69 -11.50
N TRP A 577 0.36 -18.47 -12.60
CA TRP A 577 -0.94 -19.08 -12.94
C TRP A 577 -0.81 -20.57 -13.24
N GLY A 578 0.15 -20.91 -14.10
CA GLY A 578 0.50 -22.29 -14.42
C GLY A 578 1.47 -22.89 -13.40
N ASN A 579 1.99 -24.08 -13.69
CA ASN A 579 3.05 -24.77 -12.95
C ASN A 579 2.63 -25.50 -11.66
N THR A 580 3.26 -26.67 -11.43
CA THR A 580 3.08 -27.52 -10.24
C THR A 580 4.23 -27.39 -9.24
N MET A 581 5.25 -26.56 -9.53
CA MET A 581 6.31 -26.23 -8.57
C MET A 581 5.75 -25.39 -7.41
N GLU A 582 6.48 -25.36 -6.29
CA GLU A 582 6.11 -24.58 -5.11
C GLU A 582 5.85 -23.11 -5.48
N GLY A 583 4.67 -22.58 -5.10
CA GLY A 583 4.23 -21.23 -5.45
C GLY A 583 3.47 -21.08 -6.78
N GLY A 584 3.17 -22.17 -7.49
CA GLY A 584 2.29 -22.15 -8.67
C GLY A 584 0.82 -22.39 -8.35
N TYR A 585 -0.09 -21.74 -9.06
CA TYR A 585 -1.54 -21.90 -8.88
C TYR A 585 -2.11 -23.18 -9.51
N ASN A 586 -1.30 -23.89 -10.33
CA ASN A 586 -1.66 -25.17 -10.92
C ASN A 586 -2.99 -25.16 -11.73
N GLN A 587 -3.30 -24.02 -12.35
CA GLN A 587 -4.42 -23.92 -13.29
C GLN A 587 -3.96 -24.14 -14.73
N THR A 588 -4.90 -24.56 -15.57
CA THR A 588 -4.64 -24.74 -17.00
C THR A 588 -4.59 -23.36 -17.67
N TRP A 589 -3.60 -23.17 -18.54
CA TRP A 589 -3.53 -21.98 -19.40
C TRP A 589 -4.57 -22.10 -20.53
N PRO A 590 -5.41 -21.08 -20.79
CA PRO A 590 -6.37 -21.13 -21.89
C PRO A 590 -5.69 -21.39 -23.23
N LYS A 591 -6.26 -22.29 -24.03
CA LYS A 591 -5.70 -22.60 -25.36
C LYS A 591 -5.79 -21.40 -26.31
N ASN A 592 -4.80 -21.29 -27.19
CA ASN A 592 -4.67 -20.21 -28.17
C ASN A 592 -4.67 -20.79 -29.60
N ARG A 593 -5.56 -20.28 -30.46
CA ARG A 593 -5.76 -20.77 -31.84
C ARG A 593 -4.52 -20.73 -32.73
N LEU A 594 -3.55 -19.86 -32.44
CA LEU A 594 -2.30 -19.78 -33.19
C LEU A 594 -1.31 -20.91 -32.89
N LYS A 595 -1.53 -21.70 -31.82
CA LYS A 595 -0.61 -22.78 -31.42
C LYS A 595 -1.30 -24.12 -31.11
N ASP A 596 -2.58 -24.11 -30.74
CA ASP A 596 -3.28 -25.28 -30.18
C ASP A 596 -4.28 -25.96 -31.15
N ASN A 597 -4.31 -25.55 -32.43
CA ASN A 597 -5.16 -26.12 -33.49
C ASN A 597 -6.65 -26.23 -33.10
N CYS A 598 -7.22 -25.07 -32.80
CA CYS A 598 -8.63 -24.76 -32.66
C CYS A 598 -8.93 -23.55 -33.56
#